data_AF-A0A521V997-F1
#
_entry.id   AF-A0A521V997-F1
#
_cell.length_a   1.000
_cell.length_b   1.000
_cell.length_c   1.000
_cell.angle_alpha   90.00
_cell.angle_beta   90.00
_cell.angle_gamma   90.00
#
_symmetry.space_group_name_H-M   'P 1'
#
loop_
_entity.id
_entity.type
_entity.pdbx_description
1 polymer ?
#
loop_
_entity_poly.entity_id
_entity_poly.type
_entity_poly.pdbx_seq_one_letter_code
_entity_poly.pdbx_strand_id
1 'polypeptide(L)'
;MKRRDHLIYSTLGLAALFLALVALNYLASGVPLRADLTEGRLYTLSEGTKKILRGLDAPVKLKLYISQGEQAMPVPLRSFAQRVEDLAREFKSVAGANLVIEKYNPKPDSDEEDAAQL
;
A
#
# COMPACT_ATOMS: atom_id res chain seq x y z
N MET A 1 -47.79 7.22 27.16
CA MET A 1 -47.17 7.79 25.94
C MET A 1 -45.67 7.99 26.05
N LYS A 2 -45.12 8.61 27.11
CA LYS A 2 -43.67 8.92 27.29
C LYS A 2 -42.67 7.80 26.91
N ARG A 3 -42.99 6.52 27.17
CA ARG A 3 -42.08 5.39 26.90
C ARG A 3 -41.82 5.13 25.41
N ARG A 4 -42.77 5.45 24.51
CA ARG A 4 -42.59 5.32 23.06
C ARG A 4 -41.73 6.44 22.50
N ASP A 5 -41.84 7.64 23.06
CA ASP A 5 -41.05 8.80 22.65
C ASP A 5 -39.56 8.54 22.91
N HIS A 6 -39.23 8.01 24.10
CA HIS A 6 -37.85 7.61 24.42
C HIS A 6 -37.30 6.53 23.48
N LEU A 7 -38.13 5.57 23.05
CA LEU A 7 -37.72 4.53 22.10
C LEU A 7 -37.42 5.13 20.72
N ILE A 8 -38.28 6.04 20.25
CA ILE A 8 -38.11 6.74 18.95
C ILE A 8 -36.83 7.58 18.96
N TYR A 9 -36.62 8.41 20.00
CA TYR A 9 -35.40 9.22 20.10
C TYR A 9 -34.14 8.36 20.22
N SER A 10 -34.20 7.25 20.96
CA SER A 10 -33.08 6.31 21.07
C SER A 10 -32.75 5.64 19.73
N THR A 11 -33.77 5.18 18.99
CA THR A 11 -33.56 4.59 17.65
C THR A 11 -33.06 5.61 16.64
N LEU A 12 -33.55 6.85 16.68
CA LEU A 12 -33.11 7.91 15.79
C LEU A 12 -31.66 8.31 16.07
N GLY A 13 -31.30 8.42 17.35
CA GLY A 13 -29.92 8.67 17.78
C GLY A 13 -28.97 7.55 17.39
N LEU A 14 -29.39 6.29 17.53
CA LEU A 14 -28.59 5.13 17.12
C LEU A 14 -28.38 5.10 15.60
N ALA A 15 -29.43 5.38 14.82
CA ALA A 15 -29.34 5.46 13.37
C ALA A 15 -28.41 6.60 12.92
N ALA A 16 -28.51 7.77 13.56
CA ALA A 16 -27.62 8.90 13.28
C ALA A 16 -26.16 8.58 13.60
N LEU A 17 -25.89 7.93 14.75
CA LEU A 17 -24.55 7.48 15.12
C LEU A 17 -24.00 6.45 14.12
N PHE A 18 -24.82 5.47 13.71
CA PHE A 18 -24.42 4.48 12.72
C PHE A 18 -24.03 5.14 11.39
N LEU A 19 -24.86 6.06 10.89
CA LEU A 19 -24.56 6.81 9.67
C LEU A 19 -23.28 7.65 9.80
N ALA A 20 -23.06 8.30 10.94
CA ALA A 20 -21.84 9.05 11.21
C ALA A 20 -20.59 8.15 11.19
N LEU A 21 -20.67 6.95 11.78
CA LEU A 21 -19.58 5.99 11.78
C LEU A 21 -19.29 5.45 10.38
N VAL A 22 -20.32 5.16 9.58
CA VAL A 22 -20.16 4.73 8.18
C VAL A 22 -19.49 5.83 7.36
N ALA A 23 -19.95 7.08 7.49
CA ALA A 23 -19.35 8.22 6.80
C ALA A 23 -17.89 8.44 7.22
N LEU A 24 -17.60 8.37 8.53
CA LEU A 24 -16.23 8.48 9.05
C LEU A 24 -15.33 7.36 8.51
N ASN A 25 -15.81 6.11 8.51
CA ASN A 25 -15.04 4.98 7.99
C ASN A 25 -14.76 5.14 6.48
N TYR A 26 -15.76 5.55 5.71
CA TYR A 26 -15.60 5.83 4.28
C TYR A 26 -14.56 6.92 4.03
N LEU A 27 -14.64 8.05 4.75
CA LEU A 27 -13.67 9.14 4.64
C LEU A 27 -12.25 8.71 5.08
N ALA A 28 -12.15 7.95 6.17
CA ALA A 28 -10.88 7.44 6.67
C ALA A 28 -10.25 6.40 5.73
N SER A 29 -11.05 5.63 4.99
CA SER A 29 -10.56 4.63 4.04
C SER A 29 -9.79 5.24 2.86
N GLY A 30 -10.06 6.50 2.51
CA GLY A 30 -9.37 7.22 1.44
C GLY A 30 -8.04 7.85 1.84
N VAL A 31 -7.75 7.96 3.15
CA VAL A 31 -6.51 8.56 3.65
C VAL A 31 -5.64 7.46 4.26
N PRO A 32 -4.57 7.00 3.58
CA PRO A 32 -3.62 6.07 4.17
C PRO A 32 -2.80 6.81 5.25
N LEU A 33 -3.38 6.97 6.43
CA LEU A 33 -2.72 7.48 7.63
C LEU A 33 -1.82 6.38 8.19
N ARG A 34 -0.67 6.18 7.54
CA ARG A 34 0.45 5.40 8.09
C ARG A 34 1.51 6.38 8.56
N ALA A 35 1.52 6.66 9.86
CA ALA A 35 2.60 7.39 10.50
C ALA A 35 3.69 6.41 10.94
N ASP A 36 4.91 6.63 10.47
CA ASP A 36 6.07 5.92 10.96
C ASP A 36 6.52 6.53 12.29
N LEU A 37 6.36 5.75 13.36
CA LEU A 37 6.69 6.13 14.74
C LEU A 37 8.06 5.60 15.17
N THR A 38 8.84 5.02 14.25
CA THR A 38 10.18 4.53 14.57
C THR A 38 11.18 5.66 14.73
N GLU A 39 12.15 5.46 15.63
CA GLU A 39 13.26 6.39 15.79
C GLU A 39 14.04 6.48 14.47
N GLY A 40 14.19 7.70 13.94
CA GLY A 40 14.85 7.91 12.66
C GLY A 40 14.01 7.57 11.42
N ARG A 41 12.70 7.28 11.56
CA ARG A 41 11.79 7.10 10.41
C ARG A 41 12.23 5.99 9.44
N LEU A 42 12.56 4.83 10.00
CA LEU A 42 13.14 3.69 9.26
C LEU A 42 12.23 3.09 8.19
N TYR A 43 10.92 3.35 8.27
CA TYR A 43 9.89 2.84 7.38
C TYR A 43 9.21 3.96 6.57
N THR A 44 9.84 5.13 6.47
CA THR A 44 9.42 6.21 5.58
C THR A 44 10.55 6.63 4.66
N LEU A 45 10.20 7.03 3.43
CA LEU A 45 11.22 7.49 2.49
C LEU A 45 11.98 8.71 3.03
N SER A 46 13.30 8.69 2.86
CA SER A 46 14.13 9.85 3.12
C SER A 46 13.74 11.03 2.23
N GLU A 47 13.96 12.26 2.69
CA GLU A 47 13.68 13.45 1.88
C GLU A 47 14.51 13.48 0.58
N GLY A 48 15.74 12.94 0.61
CA GLY A 48 16.57 12.78 -0.59
C GLY A 48 15.92 11.86 -1.62
N THR A 49 15.42 10.70 -1.19
CA THR A 49 14.70 9.76 -2.05
C THR A 49 13.45 10.39 -2.64
N LYS A 50 12.65 11.10 -1.82
CA LYS A 50 11.47 11.82 -2.30
C LYS A 50 11.81 12.87 -3.36
N LYS A 51 12.91 13.61 -3.17
CA LYS A 51 13.38 14.62 -4.13
C LYS A 51 13.73 14.01 -5.48
N ILE A 52 14.43 12.87 -5.48
CA ILE A 52 14.77 12.14 -6.72
C ILE A 52 13.50 11.66 -7.42
N LEU A 53 12.59 11.02 -6.69
CA LEU A 53 11.36 10.45 -7.25
C LEU A 53 10.44 11.52 -7.84
N ARG A 54 10.32 12.68 -7.19
CA ARG A 54 9.55 13.82 -7.73
C ARG A 54 10.24 14.52 -8.90
N GLY A 55 11.56 14.39 -9.02
CA GLY A 55 12.37 14.99 -10.08
C GLY A 55 12.56 14.09 -11.30
N LEU A 56 11.81 13.00 -11.43
CA LEU A 56 11.87 12.16 -12.63
C LEU A 56 11.27 12.94 -13.82
N ASP A 57 12.12 13.36 -14.75
CA ASP A 57 11.72 14.12 -15.94
C ASP A 57 11.08 13.26 -17.05
N ALA A 58 11.27 11.94 -16.99
CA ALA A 58 10.71 10.97 -17.93
C ALA A 58 10.24 9.70 -17.21
N PRO A 59 9.33 8.91 -17.81
CA PRO A 59 8.89 7.65 -17.23
C PRO A 59 10.05 6.67 -17.03
N VAL A 60 10.28 6.26 -15.79
CA VAL A 60 11.24 5.22 -15.41
C VAL A 60 10.50 3.93 -15.13
N LYS A 61 11.05 2.81 -15.61
CA LYS A 61 10.53 1.47 -15.36
C LYS A 61 11.30 0.81 -14.21
N LEU A 62 10.57 0.43 -13.17
CA LEU A 62 11.06 -0.42 -12.09
C LEU A 62 10.56 -1.85 -12.33
N LYS A 63 11.45 -2.72 -12.78
CA LYS A 63 11.15 -4.14 -12.98
C LYS A 63 11.42 -4.91 -11.70
N LEU A 64 10.42 -5.62 -11.20
CA LEU A 64 10.50 -6.46 -10.00
C LEU A 64 10.35 -7.93 -10.41
N TYR A 65 11.43 -8.68 -10.28
CA TYR A 65 11.42 -10.13 -10.49
C TYR A 65 11.30 -10.82 -9.14
N ILE A 66 10.13 -11.37 -8.86
CA ILE A 66 9.82 -12.03 -7.59
C ILE A 66 9.18 -13.37 -7.90
N SER A 67 9.90 -14.46 -7.59
CA SER A 67 9.38 -15.82 -7.73
C SER A 67 8.18 -16.03 -6.81
N GLN A 68 7.07 -16.51 -7.38
CA GLN A 68 5.81 -16.74 -6.65
C GLN A 68 5.50 -18.24 -6.58
N GLY A 69 5.03 -18.68 -5.42
CA GLY A 69 4.60 -20.06 -5.18
C GLY A 69 5.16 -20.63 -3.87
N GLU A 70 4.41 -21.55 -3.24
CA GLU A 70 4.80 -22.11 -1.94
C GLU A 70 6.15 -22.84 -1.98
N GLN A 71 6.45 -23.48 -3.11
CA GLN A 71 7.68 -24.24 -3.37
C GLN A 71 8.81 -23.38 -3.95
N ALA A 72 8.50 -22.20 -4.50
CA ALA A 72 9.45 -21.33 -5.18
C ALA A 72 10.23 -20.41 -4.22
N MET A 73 9.71 -20.17 -3.01
CA MET A 73 10.33 -19.23 -2.07
C MET A 73 10.16 -19.69 -0.61
N PRO A 74 11.27 -19.84 0.15
CA PRO A 74 11.23 -20.06 1.60
C PRO A 74 10.37 -19.03 2.33
N VAL A 75 9.65 -19.45 3.38
CA VAL A 75 8.77 -18.59 4.20
C VAL A 75 9.43 -17.26 4.63
N PRO A 76 10.69 -17.23 5.11
CA PRO A 76 11.33 -15.97 5.52
C PRO A 76 11.47 -14.97 4.36
N LEU A 77 11.76 -15.45 3.15
CA LEU A 77 11.95 -14.63 1.97
C LEU A 77 10.62 -14.07 1.44
N ARG A 78 9.49 -14.74 1.67
CA ARG A 78 8.16 -14.19 1.33
C ARG A 78 7.89 -12.86 2.04
N SER A 79 8.24 -12.79 3.33
CA SER A 79 8.10 -11.53 4.09
C SER A 79 8.99 -10.42 3.54
N PHE A 80 10.18 -10.76 3.05
CA PHE A 80 11.11 -9.80 2.47
C PHE A 80 10.63 -9.32 1.10
N ALA A 81 10.17 -10.23 0.24
CA ALA A 81 9.55 -9.89 -1.04
C ALA A 81 8.37 -8.92 -0.85
N GLN A 82 7.51 -9.18 0.14
CA GLN A 82 6.41 -8.28 0.47
C GLN A 82 6.90 -6.87 0.84
N ARG A 83 7.97 -6.76 1.66
CA ARG A 83 8.57 -5.46 2.02
C ARG A 83 9.15 -4.72 0.81
N VAL A 84 9.81 -5.44 -0.11
CA VAL A 84 10.33 -4.85 -1.35
C VAL A 84 9.19 -4.33 -2.22
N GLU A 85 8.10 -5.10 -2.34
CA GLU A 85 6.92 -4.66 -3.08
C GLU A 85 6.23 -3.45 -2.44
N ASP A 86 6.14 -3.41 -1.11
CA ASP A 86 5.61 -2.26 -0.37
C ASP A 86 6.46 -1.01 -0.61
N LEU A 87 7.80 -1.14 -0.56
CA LEU A 87 8.72 -0.05 -0.83
C LEU A 87 8.59 0.48 -2.27
N ALA A 88 8.49 -0.42 -3.25
CA ALA A 88 8.27 -0.04 -4.65
C ALA A 88 6.95 0.72 -4.83
N ARG A 89 5.88 0.28 -4.17
CA ARG A 89 4.61 1.01 -4.16
C ARG A 89 4.74 2.41 -3.53
N GLU A 90 5.52 2.55 -2.47
CA GLU A 90 5.81 3.85 -1.86
C GLU A 90 6.61 4.76 -2.80
N PHE A 91 7.57 4.21 -3.55
CA PHE A 91 8.26 4.99 -4.58
C PHE A 91 7.28 5.51 -5.64
N LYS A 92 6.35 4.67 -6.09
CA LYS A 92 5.34 5.05 -7.09
C LYS A 92 4.34 6.08 -6.56
N SER A 93 3.96 6.00 -5.28
CA SER A 93 3.07 7.00 -4.69
C SER A 93 3.70 8.40 -4.66
N VAL A 94 5.03 8.49 -4.54
CA VAL A 94 5.77 9.75 -4.57
C VAL A 94 6.12 10.21 -5.99
N ALA A 95 6.52 9.29 -6.87
CA ALA A 95 6.88 9.60 -8.26
C ALA A 95 5.69 9.80 -9.21
N GLY A 96 4.50 9.30 -8.85
CA GLY A 96 3.30 9.41 -9.65
C GLY A 96 3.40 8.64 -10.98
N ALA A 97 3.00 9.29 -12.07
CA ALA A 97 2.97 8.69 -13.41
C ALA A 97 4.36 8.40 -14.00
N ASN A 98 5.41 9.05 -13.48
CA ASN A 98 6.77 8.91 -13.98
C ASN A 98 7.49 7.67 -13.45
N LEU A 99 6.86 6.85 -12.60
CA LEU A 99 7.38 5.55 -12.20
C LEU A 99 6.40 4.43 -12.54
N VAL A 100 6.81 3.57 -13.47
CA VAL A 100 6.06 2.40 -13.92
C VAL A 100 6.66 1.17 -13.24
N ILE A 101 5.86 0.46 -12.45
CA ILE A 101 6.27 -0.80 -11.81
C ILE A 101 5.80 -1.95 -12.69
N GLU A 102 6.73 -2.79 -13.13
CA GLU A 102 6.47 -4.02 -13.88
C GLU A 102 6.87 -5.21 -13.01
N LYS A 103 5.94 -6.13 -12.72
CA LYS A 103 6.20 -7.30 -11.85
C LYS A 103 6.26 -8.57 -12.70
N TYR A 104 7.32 -9.34 -12.50
CA TYR A 104 7.59 -10.59 -13.21
C TYR A 104 7.73 -11.74 -12.21
N ASN A 105 7.23 -12.91 -12.60
CA ASN A 105 7.44 -14.15 -11.88
C ASN A 105 8.38 -15.03 -12.72
N PRO A 106 9.70 -14.93 -12.52
CA PRO A 106 10.65 -15.71 -13.30
C PRO A 106 10.42 -17.20 -13.04
N LYS A 107 10.24 -17.95 -14.13
CA LYS A 107 10.14 -19.41 -14.10
C LYS A 107 11.45 -20.01 -14.61
N PRO A 108 11.80 -21.24 -14.21
CA PRO A 108 12.95 -21.93 -14.80
C PRO A 108 12.83 -22.00 -16.32
N ASP A 109 13.93 -21.75 -17.02
CA ASP A 109 14.07 -21.74 -18.49
C ASP A 109 13.09 -20.75 -19.17
N SER A 110 12.94 -19.53 -18.63
CA SER A 110 12.09 -18.48 -19.21
C SER A 110 12.85 -17.19 -19.54
N ASP A 111 12.33 -16.41 -20.48
CA ASP A 111 12.87 -15.07 -20.82
C ASP A 111 12.94 -14.17 -19.57
N GLU A 112 12.05 -14.36 -18.61
CA GLU A 112 12.07 -13.63 -17.33
C GLU A 112 13.20 -14.07 -16.39
N GLU A 113 13.67 -15.32 -16.46
CA GLU A 113 14.87 -15.78 -15.73
C GLU A 113 16.12 -15.16 -16.34
N ASP A 114 16.27 -15.21 -17.66
CA ASP A 114 17.40 -14.60 -18.38
C ASP A 114 17.48 -13.09 -18.09
N ALA A 115 16.32 -12.40 -18.11
CA ALA A 115 16.25 -10.98 -17.80
C ALA A 115 16.50 -10.64 -16.32
N ALA A 116 16.38 -11.60 -15.40
CA ALA A 116 16.69 -11.42 -13.99
C ALA A 116 18.18 -11.63 -13.65
N GLN A 117 18.94 -12.29 -14.54
CA GLN A 117 20.37 -12.54 -14.38
C GLN A 117 21.28 -11.42 -14.92
N LEU A 118 20.72 -10.48 -15.69
CA LEU A 118 21.40 -9.31 -16.27
C LEU A 118 21.42 -8.11 -15.31
#